data_AF-A0A6P3F6T7-F1
#
_entry.id   AF-A0A6P3F6T7-F1
#
_cell.length_a   1.000
_cell.length_b   1.000
_cell.length_c   1.000
_cell.angle_alpha   90.00
_cell.angle_beta   90.00
_cell.angle_gamma   90.00
#
_symmetry.space_group_name_H-M   'P 1'
#
loop_
_entity.id
_entity.type
_entity.pdbx_description
1 polymer ?
#
loop_
_entity_poly.entity_id
_entity_poly.type
_entity_poly.pdbx_seq_one_letter_code
_entity_poly.pdbx_strand_id
1 'polypeptide(L)'
;MEVFKGPYSLLFFLLFLFHSEAACRPFGRRLYKIHSFRIWDVNQKTLYLRNNQLVAGYLQVPNTDLEEKIDLITIDPQTVFLGIRKGTLCLSCVKSGDDSRLQLEAVNITDLYKNKEQNKRFAFIRSDSGSTTSFQSAACPGWFLCTVMEADQPVSLTNNTKDSRKVTRFYFQEDK
;
A
#
# COMPACT_ATOMS: atom_id res chain seq x y z
N MET A 1 -63.41 -18.67 -43.27
CA MET A 1 -62.05 -18.34 -42.79
C MET A 1 -62.25 -17.34 -41.67
N GLU A 2 -62.35 -17.85 -40.45
CA GLU A 2 -61.25 -17.80 -39.46
C GLU A 2 -61.16 -16.41 -38.81
N VAL A 3 -61.09 -16.21 -37.50
CA VAL A 3 -60.89 -17.09 -36.34
C VAL A 3 -61.23 -16.26 -35.09
N PHE A 4 -61.89 -16.92 -34.13
CA PHE A 4 -61.82 -16.81 -32.66
C PHE A 4 -61.82 -15.46 -31.90
N LYS A 5 -62.85 -15.37 -31.03
CA LYS A 5 -62.82 -15.24 -29.55
C LYS A 5 -61.91 -14.16 -28.91
N GLY A 6 -62.52 -13.26 -28.15
CA GLY A 6 -61.85 -12.56 -27.03
C GLY A 6 -61.54 -13.52 -25.86
N PRO A 7 -61.47 -13.06 -24.60
CA PRO A 7 -61.16 -11.72 -24.07
C PRO A 7 -60.19 -11.84 -22.87
N TYR A 8 -58.91 -11.46 -22.97
CA TYR A 8 -58.05 -11.42 -21.78
C TYR A 8 -57.03 -10.31 -21.90
N SER A 9 -57.08 -9.36 -20.98
CA SER A 9 -56.02 -9.22 -19.98
C SER A 9 -55.94 -7.77 -19.50
N LEU A 10 -56.75 -7.47 -18.49
CA LEU A 10 -56.60 -6.35 -17.56
C LEU A 10 -55.28 -6.43 -16.75
N LEU A 11 -54.18 -6.99 -17.29
CA LEU A 11 -52.85 -6.99 -16.67
C LEU A 11 -51.90 -5.91 -17.22
N PHE A 12 -52.31 -5.12 -18.21
CA PHE A 12 -51.38 -4.16 -18.83
C PHE A 12 -51.15 -2.85 -18.05
N PHE A 13 -51.77 -2.67 -16.88
CA PHE A 13 -51.66 -1.43 -16.09
C PHE A 13 -51.05 -1.60 -14.68
N LEU A 14 -50.33 -2.69 -14.44
CA LEU A 14 -49.53 -2.86 -13.21
C LEU A 14 -48.00 -2.82 -13.45
N LEU A 15 -47.55 -2.40 -14.64
CA LEU A 15 -46.12 -2.25 -14.96
C LEU A 15 -45.57 -0.82 -14.76
N PHE A 16 -46.38 0.13 -14.31
CA PHE A 16 -45.90 1.48 -13.93
C PHE A 16 -45.47 1.59 -12.46
N LEU A 17 -45.00 0.49 -11.87
CA LEU A 17 -44.55 0.44 -10.48
C LEU A 17 -43.08 0.04 -10.33
N PHE A 18 -42.23 0.33 -11.31
CA PHE A 18 -40.78 0.33 -11.09
C PHE A 18 -40.14 1.45 -11.91
N HIS A 19 -40.46 2.69 -11.54
CA HIS A 19 -39.46 3.74 -11.67
C HIS A 19 -38.27 3.23 -10.84
N SER A 20 -37.20 2.78 -11.51
CA SER A 20 -35.93 2.46 -10.86
C SER A 20 -35.43 3.75 -10.25
N GLU A 21 -35.89 4.04 -9.04
CA GLU A 21 -35.11 4.77 -8.07
C GLU A 21 -33.90 3.87 -7.83
N ALA A 22 -32.87 4.07 -8.66
CA ALA A 22 -31.53 3.63 -8.35
C ALA A 22 -31.10 4.43 -7.13
N ALA A 23 -31.64 4.03 -5.97
CA ALA A 23 -31.11 4.39 -4.69
C ALA A 23 -29.67 3.88 -4.74
N CYS A 24 -28.74 4.80 -4.99
CA CYS A 24 -27.33 4.60 -4.72
C CYS A 24 -27.26 4.23 -3.24
N ARG A 25 -27.30 2.92 -2.95
CA ARG A 25 -26.95 2.42 -1.64
C ARG A 25 -25.58 3.02 -1.34
N PRO A 26 -25.38 3.71 -0.22
CA PRO A 26 -24.04 4.08 0.18
C PRO A 26 -23.27 2.77 0.20
N PHE A 27 -22.29 2.63 -0.70
CA PHE A 27 -21.42 1.49 -0.74
C PHE A 27 -20.88 1.33 0.68
N GLY A 28 -21.36 0.32 1.41
CA GLY A 28 -21.01 0.11 2.80
C GLY A 28 -19.49 0.06 2.85
N ARG A 29 -18.87 1.12 3.38
CA ARG A 29 -17.42 1.24 3.40
C ARG A 29 -16.92 0.14 4.31
N ARG A 30 -16.40 -0.95 3.74
CA ARG A 30 -15.52 -1.83 4.49
C ARG A 30 -14.33 -0.96 4.87
N LEU A 31 -14.30 -0.50 6.13
CA LEU A 31 -13.14 0.19 6.66
C LEU A 31 -11.99 -0.82 6.58
N TYR A 32 -11.05 -0.59 5.67
CA TYR A 32 -9.78 -1.29 5.69
C TYR A 32 -9.09 -0.93 7.01
N LYS A 33 -8.56 -1.95 7.68
CA LYS A 33 -7.80 -1.76 8.91
C LYS A 33 -6.37 -1.39 8.52
N ILE A 34 -5.93 -0.22 8.94
CA ILE A 34 -4.51 0.13 8.89
C ILE A 34 -3.83 -0.58 10.06
N HIS A 35 -2.75 -1.29 9.76
CA HIS A 35 -1.91 -1.93 10.75
C HIS A 35 -0.61 -1.13 10.87
N SER A 36 -0.21 -0.78 12.10
CA SER A 36 1.04 -0.08 12.37
C SER A 36 2.11 -1.13 12.70
N PHE A 37 3.29 -0.98 12.13
CA PHE A 37 4.42 -1.88 12.32
C PHE A 37 5.67 -1.10 12.70
N ARG A 38 6.42 -1.65 13.64
CA ARG A 38 7.81 -1.29 13.84
C ARG A 38 8.67 -1.99 12.78
N ILE A 39 9.61 -1.25 12.19
CA ILE A 39 10.53 -1.76 11.17
C ILE A 39 11.96 -1.33 11.47
N TRP A 40 12.90 -2.26 11.32
CA TRP A 40 14.34 -1.96 11.36
C TRP A 40 15.09 -2.97 10.50
N ASP A 41 16.23 -2.56 9.95
CA ASP A 41 17.03 -3.46 9.12
C ASP A 41 17.81 -4.49 9.96
N VAL A 42 18.36 -5.52 9.32
CA VAL A 42 19.15 -6.56 10.00
C VAL A 42 20.40 -6.02 10.72
N ASN A 43 20.87 -4.82 10.36
CA ASN A 43 21.97 -4.12 11.01
C ASN A 43 21.49 -3.17 12.12
N GLN A 44 20.25 -3.33 12.57
CA GLN A 44 19.62 -2.59 13.66
C GLN A 44 19.40 -1.10 13.39
N LYS A 45 19.39 -0.66 12.11
CA LYS A 45 19.01 0.72 11.77
C LYS A 45 17.50 0.86 11.74
N THR A 46 16.99 1.81 12.51
CA THR A 46 15.57 2.20 12.50
C THR A 46 15.31 3.27 11.46
N LEU A 47 14.04 3.46 11.09
CA LEU A 47 13.64 4.47 10.13
C LEU A 47 13.19 5.74 10.86
N TYR A 48 13.58 6.89 10.33
CA TYR A 48 13.12 8.20 10.82
C TYR A 48 13.05 9.20 9.68
N LEU A 49 12.32 10.29 9.87
CA LEU A 49 12.18 11.33 8.85
C LEU A 49 13.23 12.43 9.02
N ARG A 50 13.96 12.75 7.96
CA ARG A 50 14.88 13.90 7.89
C ARG A 50 14.69 14.61 6.55
N ASN A 51 14.44 15.92 6.56
CA ASN A 51 14.23 16.73 5.35
C ASN A 51 13.17 16.14 4.39
N ASN A 52 12.07 15.62 4.94
CA ASN A 52 11.00 14.95 4.19
C ASN A 52 11.44 13.70 3.40
N GLN A 53 12.57 13.11 3.75
CA GLN A 53 13.05 11.83 3.25
C GLN A 53 13.07 10.81 4.38
N LEU A 54 12.70 9.57 4.06
CA LEU A 54 12.83 8.45 4.98
C LEU A 54 14.31 8.05 5.03
N VAL A 55 14.89 8.04 6.22
CA VAL A 55 16.32 7.78 6.46
C VAL A 55 16.46 6.60 7.41
N ALA A 56 17.50 5.78 7.21
CA ALA A 56 17.83 4.68 8.10
C ALA A 56 19.10 4.98 8.90
N GLY A 57 19.02 4.90 10.22
CA GLY A 57 20.16 5.19 11.10
C GLY A 57 19.99 4.67 12.51
N TYR A 58 20.91 5.09 13.38
CA TYR A 58 20.94 4.69 14.78
C TYR A 58 20.42 5.84 15.65
N LEU A 59 19.17 5.75 16.08
CA LEU A 59 18.60 6.71 17.01
C LEU A 59 19.17 6.48 18.41
N GLN A 60 19.69 7.54 19.01
CA GLN A 60 20.06 7.55 20.41
C GLN A 60 18.80 7.58 21.28
N VAL A 61 18.88 7.11 22.53
CA VAL A 61 17.77 7.07 23.50
C VAL A 61 16.92 8.37 23.55
N PRO A 62 17.49 9.59 23.60
CA PRO A 62 16.65 10.80 23.62
C PRO A 62 15.86 11.05 22.34
N ASN A 63 16.19 10.37 21.24
CA ASN A 63 15.62 10.56 19.91
C ASN A 63 14.77 9.36 19.46
N THR A 64 14.46 8.41 20.33
CA THR A 64 13.65 7.23 19.97
C THR A 64 12.24 7.59 19.53
N ASP A 65 11.71 8.72 19.99
CA ASP A 65 10.39 9.23 19.59
C ASP A 65 10.34 9.69 18.12
N LEU A 66 11.50 9.85 17.48
CA LEU A 66 11.61 10.16 16.05
C LEU A 66 11.49 8.91 15.16
N GLU A 67 11.47 7.71 15.74
CA GLU A 67 11.31 6.46 15.00
C GLU A 67 9.96 6.45 14.27
N GLU A 68 10.00 6.37 12.94
CA GLU A 68 8.81 6.29 12.10
C GLU A 68 8.33 4.84 12.06
N LYS A 69 7.05 4.65 12.36
CA LYS A 69 6.34 3.37 12.18
C LYS A 69 5.80 3.26 10.77
N ILE A 70 5.71 2.05 10.25
CA ILE A 70 5.13 1.76 8.94
C ILE A 70 3.66 1.39 9.10
N ASP A 71 2.81 2.21 8.53
CA ASP A 71 1.40 1.92 8.32
C ASP A 71 1.21 1.05 7.10
N LEU A 72 0.43 -0.03 7.23
CA LEU A 72 0.25 -1.04 6.21
C LEU A 72 -1.24 -1.30 5.96
N ILE A 73 -1.61 -1.37 4.67
CA ILE A 73 -2.89 -1.94 4.22
C ILE A 73 -2.60 -3.09 3.26
N THR A 74 -3.19 -4.25 3.55
CA THR A 74 -3.12 -5.43 2.67
C THR A 74 -4.12 -5.29 1.52
N ILE A 75 -3.63 -5.40 0.28
CA ILE A 75 -4.43 -5.31 -0.95
C ILE A 75 -4.91 -6.71 -1.37
N ASP A 76 -3.98 -7.65 -1.34
CA ASP A 76 -4.11 -9.08 -1.60
C ASP A 76 -3.10 -9.84 -0.69
N PRO A 77 -3.06 -11.18 -0.66
CA PRO A 77 -2.26 -11.93 0.32
C PRO A 77 -0.78 -11.54 0.43
N GLN A 78 -0.16 -11.01 -0.62
CA GLN A 78 1.26 -10.65 -0.63
C GLN A 78 1.51 -9.19 -1.00
N THR A 79 0.53 -8.50 -1.58
CA THR A 79 0.68 -7.10 -1.99
C THR A 79 0.12 -6.16 -0.94
N VAL A 80 0.92 -5.17 -0.57
CA VAL A 80 0.62 -4.20 0.49
C VAL A 80 0.86 -2.77 0.00
N PHE A 81 0.10 -1.83 0.55
CA PHE A 81 0.49 -0.42 0.56
C PHE A 81 1.25 -0.12 1.85
N LEU A 82 2.28 0.71 1.73
CA LEU A 82 3.11 1.15 2.83
C LEU A 82 3.02 2.67 2.98
N GLY A 83 2.89 3.14 4.21
CA GLY A 83 2.94 4.55 4.54
C GLY A 83 3.55 4.78 5.91
N ILE A 84 3.66 6.04 6.28
CA ILE A 84 4.06 6.51 7.61
C ILE A 84 3.06 7.56 8.08
N ARG A 85 3.17 7.96 9.35
CA ARG A 85 2.34 9.01 9.96
C ARG A 85 0.84 8.73 9.80
N LYS A 86 0.40 7.55 10.24
CA LYS A 86 -0.99 7.07 10.14
C LYS A 86 -1.47 6.97 8.68
N GLY A 87 -0.55 6.63 7.79
CA GLY A 87 -0.78 6.47 6.36
C GLY A 87 -1.09 7.78 5.62
N THR A 88 -0.61 8.92 6.11
CA THR A 88 -0.77 10.23 5.42
C THR A 88 0.35 10.53 4.44
N LEU A 89 1.50 9.85 4.60
CA LEU A 89 2.61 9.85 3.64
C LEU A 89 2.84 8.42 3.17
N CYS A 90 2.67 8.17 1.88
CA CYS A 90 2.82 6.83 1.30
C CYS A 90 4.14 6.68 0.57
N LEU A 91 4.72 5.49 0.69
CA LEU A 91 5.90 5.10 -0.08
C LEU A 91 5.48 4.79 -1.50
N SER A 92 6.16 5.39 -2.48
CA SER A 92 5.95 5.12 -3.89
C SER A 92 7.26 4.80 -4.60
N CYS A 93 7.13 4.05 -5.70
CA CYS A 93 8.19 3.79 -6.63
C CYS A 93 7.99 4.65 -7.87
N VAL A 94 8.91 5.56 -8.13
CA VAL A 94 8.92 6.43 -9.31
C VAL A 94 10.01 5.97 -10.25
N LYS A 95 9.62 5.54 -11.46
CA LYS A 95 10.54 5.13 -12.51
C LYS A 95 10.90 6.32 -13.39
N SER A 96 12.19 6.54 -13.60
CA SER A 96 12.72 7.59 -14.49
C SER A 96 13.80 6.97 -15.38
N GLY A 97 13.42 6.57 -16.60
CA GLY A 97 14.30 5.79 -17.48
C GLY A 97 14.59 4.41 -16.87
N ASP A 98 15.86 4.08 -16.72
CA ASP A 98 16.32 2.82 -16.14
C ASP A 98 16.42 2.86 -14.60
N ASP A 99 16.34 4.05 -14.00
CA ASP A 99 16.44 4.24 -12.56
C ASP A 99 15.05 4.19 -11.90
N SER A 100 14.94 3.51 -10.76
CA SER A 100 13.72 3.44 -9.97
C SER A 100 13.99 3.97 -8.57
N ARG A 101 13.23 4.98 -8.16
CA ARG A 101 13.49 5.71 -6.93
C ARG A 101 12.33 5.56 -5.96
N LEU A 102 12.68 5.48 -4.67
CA LEU A 102 11.71 5.58 -3.59
C LEU A 102 11.36 7.05 -3.36
N GLN A 103 10.08 7.35 -3.20
CA GLN A 103 9.61 8.67 -2.78
C GLN A 103 8.56 8.54 -1.68
N LEU A 104 8.43 9.60 -0.88
CA LEU A 104 7.30 9.80 0.01
C LEU A 104 6.36 10.81 -0.64
N GLU A 105 5.10 10.42 -0.84
CA GLU A 105 4.07 11.29 -1.39
C GLU A 105 2.98 11.56 -0.35
N ALA A 106 2.53 12.81 -0.27
CA ALA A 106 1.43 13.26 0.60
C ALA A 106 0.07 12.81 0.06
N VAL A 107 -0.17 11.50 0.15
CA VAL A 107 -1.39 10.83 -0.26
C VAL A 107 -1.82 9.90 0.87
N ASN A 108 -3.13 9.84 1.12
CA ASN A 108 -3.66 8.99 2.17
C ASN A 108 -3.72 7.52 1.68
N ILE A 109 -3.13 6.59 2.44
CA ILE A 109 -3.09 5.15 2.14
C ILE A 109 -4.49 4.55 1.91
N THR A 110 -5.48 5.15 2.56
CA THR A 110 -6.88 4.76 2.50
C THR A 110 -7.52 5.13 1.16
N ASP A 111 -7.10 6.23 0.56
CA ASP A 111 -7.51 6.66 -0.78
C ASP A 111 -6.82 5.82 -1.86
N LEU A 112 -5.57 5.39 -1.60
CA LEU A 112 -4.89 4.45 -2.50
C LEU A 112 -5.66 3.15 -2.66
N TYR A 113 -6.19 2.62 -1.56
CA TYR A 113 -6.96 1.37 -1.56
C TYR A 113 -8.23 1.43 -2.40
N LYS A 114 -8.94 2.58 -2.40
CA LYS A 114 -10.16 2.76 -3.19
C LYS A 114 -9.93 2.57 -4.69
N ASN A 115 -8.75 2.96 -5.17
CA ASN A 115 -8.34 2.86 -6.57
C ASN A 115 -7.11 1.93 -6.74
N LYS A 116 -7.07 0.82 -6.00
CA LYS A 116 -5.89 -0.06 -5.90
C LYS A 116 -5.28 -0.48 -7.25
N GLU A 117 -6.10 -0.73 -8.27
CA GLU A 117 -5.65 -1.14 -9.61
C GLU A 117 -4.83 -0.05 -10.32
N GLN A 118 -5.15 1.22 -10.07
CA GLN A 118 -4.46 2.37 -10.66
C GLN A 118 -3.25 2.82 -9.83
N ASN A 119 -3.17 2.39 -8.57
CA ASN A 119 -2.15 2.81 -7.60
C ASN A 119 -0.98 1.83 -7.46
N LYS A 120 -0.70 1.05 -8.53
CA LYS A 120 0.37 0.04 -8.54
C LYS A 120 1.75 0.59 -8.16
N ARG A 121 2.03 1.88 -8.39
CA ARG A 121 3.29 2.53 -7.99
C ARG A 121 3.52 2.61 -6.48
N PHE A 122 2.45 2.56 -5.69
CA PHE A 122 2.51 2.54 -4.23
C PHE A 122 2.52 1.12 -3.65
N ALA A 123 2.27 0.12 -4.49
CA ALA A 123 2.15 -1.26 -4.05
C ALA A 123 3.53 -1.92 -3.93
N PHE A 124 3.70 -2.70 -2.87
CA PHE A 124 4.87 -3.52 -2.61
C PHE A 124 4.45 -4.97 -2.39
N ILE A 125 5.22 -5.90 -2.94
CA ILE A 125 5.08 -7.33 -2.69
C ILE A 125 5.91 -7.63 -1.45
N ARG A 126 5.23 -8.00 -0.36
CA ARG A 126 5.81 -8.44 0.91
C ARG A 126 6.21 -9.90 0.78
N SER A 127 7.43 -10.23 1.22
CA SER A 127 7.92 -11.60 1.30
C SER A 127 8.56 -11.84 2.67
N ASP A 128 7.99 -12.75 3.44
CA ASP A 128 8.51 -13.14 4.75
C ASP A 128 9.47 -14.33 4.60
N SER A 129 10.66 -14.21 5.18
CA SER A 129 11.72 -15.23 5.17
C SER A 129 12.26 -15.39 6.59
N GLY A 130 11.75 -16.40 7.29
CA GLY A 130 12.04 -16.62 8.71
C GLY A 130 11.56 -15.44 9.56
N SER A 131 12.49 -14.79 10.27
CA SER A 131 12.21 -13.61 11.12
C SER A 131 12.32 -12.27 10.38
N THR A 132 12.67 -12.29 9.10
CA THR A 132 12.88 -11.07 8.31
C THR A 132 11.90 -10.99 7.15
N THR A 133 11.56 -9.77 6.76
CA THR A 133 10.68 -9.44 5.65
C THR A 133 11.45 -8.62 4.61
N SER A 134 11.13 -8.83 3.34
CA SER A 134 11.55 -7.97 2.23
C SER A 134 10.33 -7.40 1.51
N PHE A 135 10.54 -6.24 0.88
CA PHE A 135 9.49 -5.53 0.14
C PHE A 135 9.98 -5.23 -1.26
N GLN A 136 9.37 -5.85 -2.26
CA GLN A 136 9.64 -5.59 -3.66
C GLN A 136 8.64 -4.58 -4.22
N SER A 137 9.05 -3.64 -5.06
CA SER A 137 8.12 -2.77 -5.77
C SER A 137 7.24 -3.58 -6.74
N ALA A 138 5.93 -3.41 -6.67
CA ALA A 138 5.01 -4.02 -7.62
C ALA A 138 5.07 -3.33 -9.01
N ALA A 139 5.39 -2.03 -9.04
CA ALA A 139 5.53 -1.26 -10.28
C ALA A 139 6.88 -1.48 -10.98
N CYS A 140 7.94 -1.77 -10.22
CA CYS A 140 9.27 -2.06 -10.77
C CYS A 140 9.76 -3.43 -10.29
N PRO A 141 9.40 -4.52 -11.00
CA PRO A 141 9.83 -5.86 -10.64
C PRO A 141 11.36 -5.98 -10.51
N GLY A 142 11.81 -6.73 -9.50
CA GLY A 142 13.23 -6.88 -9.18
C GLY A 142 13.82 -5.75 -8.35
N TRP A 143 13.10 -4.65 -8.12
CA TRP A 143 13.54 -3.56 -7.24
C TRP A 143 13.00 -3.75 -5.83
N PHE A 144 13.88 -3.76 -4.84
CA PHE A 144 13.57 -3.99 -3.44
C PHE A 144 13.82 -2.74 -2.60
N LEU A 145 12.97 -2.50 -1.61
CA LEU A 145 13.22 -1.55 -0.54
C LEU A 145 14.56 -1.90 0.11
N CYS A 146 15.45 -0.92 0.23
CA CYS A 146 16.75 -1.13 0.83
C CYS A 146 17.27 0.06 1.62
N THR A 147 18.07 -0.25 2.61
CA THR A 147 18.99 0.68 3.27
C THR A 147 20.40 0.41 2.77
N VAL A 148 21.33 1.31 3.06
CA VAL A 148 22.77 1.10 2.83
C VAL A 148 23.46 0.79 4.15
N MET A 149 24.72 0.34 4.07
CA MET A 149 25.52 0.03 5.27
C MET A 149 25.78 1.27 6.12
N GLU A 150 26.05 2.39 5.47
CA GLU A 150 26.27 3.67 6.12
C GLU A 150 25.00 4.15 6.84
N ALA A 151 25.16 4.66 8.06
CA ALA A 151 24.06 5.23 8.81
C ALA A 151 23.63 6.59 8.24
N ASP A 152 22.40 6.97 8.58
CA ASP A 152 21.80 8.25 8.24
C ASP A 152 21.70 8.53 6.74
N GLN A 153 21.57 7.45 5.96
CA GLN A 153 21.35 7.50 4.53
C GLN A 153 19.88 7.28 4.17
N PRO A 154 19.38 7.89 3.07
CA PRO A 154 18.01 7.69 2.62
C PRO A 154 17.70 6.22 2.34
N VAL A 155 16.50 5.80 2.73
CA VAL A 155 15.92 4.54 2.27
C VAL A 155 15.70 4.66 0.76
N SER A 156 16.06 3.61 0.03
CA SER A 156 16.09 3.62 -1.43
C SER A 156 15.52 2.32 -2.01
N LEU A 157 15.52 2.20 -3.33
CA LEU A 157 15.28 0.94 -4.02
C LEU A 157 16.59 0.41 -4.61
N THR A 158 16.75 -0.91 -4.66
CA THR A 158 17.87 -1.56 -5.35
C THR A 158 17.40 -2.74 -6.17
N ASN A 159 17.95 -2.90 -7.36
CA ASN A 159 17.84 -4.13 -8.16
C ASN A 159 19.09 -5.03 -8.02
N ASN A 160 20.13 -4.57 -7.31
CA ASN A 160 21.33 -5.35 -7.03
C ASN A 160 21.31 -5.85 -5.58
N THR A 161 20.61 -6.96 -5.36
CA THR A 161 20.49 -7.59 -4.04
C THR A 161 21.74 -8.36 -3.60
N LYS A 162 22.74 -8.49 -4.48
CA LYS A 162 24.04 -9.12 -4.20
C LYS A 162 25.10 -8.13 -3.74
N ASP A 163 24.86 -6.82 -3.87
CA ASP A 163 25.76 -5.80 -3.33
C ASP A 163 25.71 -5.86 -1.80
N SER A 164 26.83 -6.23 -1.17
CA SER A 164 26.94 -6.33 0.29
C SER A 164 26.73 -5.01 1.02
N ARG A 165 26.78 -3.87 0.30
CA ARG A 165 26.48 -2.54 0.86
C ARG A 165 24.99 -2.24 0.93
N LYS A 166 24.14 -3.07 0.31
CA LYS A 166 22.68 -2.90 0.25
C LYS A 166 22.01 -3.92 1.17
N VAL A 167 21.11 -3.45 2.02
CA VAL A 167 20.37 -4.29 2.96
C VAL A 167 18.89 -4.27 2.58
N THR A 168 18.33 -5.42 2.23
CA THR A 168 16.93 -5.57 1.76
C THR A 168 16.05 -6.36 2.72
N ARG A 169 16.60 -6.75 3.87
CA ARG A 169 15.95 -7.57 4.88
C ARG A 169 15.70 -6.72 6.12
N PHE A 170 14.46 -6.76 6.59
CA PHE A 170 13.99 -5.99 7.72
C PHE A 170 13.33 -6.91 8.73
N TYR A 171 13.51 -6.61 10.01
CA TYR A 171 12.58 -7.09 11.02
C TYR A 171 11.32 -6.24 10.94
N PHE A 172 10.15 -6.89 10.99
CA PHE A 172 8.86 -6.24 10.76
C PHE A 172 7.83 -6.78 11.75
N GLN A 173 7.52 -5.98 12.78
CA GLN A 173 6.73 -6.41 13.92
C GLN A 173 5.50 -5.51 14.09
N GLU A 174 4.32 -6.10 14.21
CA GLU A 174 3.10 -5.34 14.45
C GLU A 174 3.16 -4.64 15.81
N ASP A 175 2.87 -3.34 15.78
CA ASP A 175 2.79 -2.47 16.94
C ASP A 175 1.43 -2.71 17.61
N LYS A 176 1.46 -3.29 18.81
CA LYS A 176 0.26 -3.72 19.56
C LYS A 176 -0.40 -2.58 20.31
#